data_AF-A0A426YSI5-F1
#
_entry.id   AF-A0A426YSI5-F1
#
_cell.length_a   1.000
_cell.length_b   1.000
_cell.length_c   1.000
_cell.angle_alpha   90.00
_cell.angle_beta   90.00
_cell.angle_gamma   90.00
#
_symmetry.space_group_name_H-M   'P 1'
#
loop_
_entity.id
_entity.type
_entity.pdbx_description
1 polymer ?
#
loop_
_entity_poly.entity_id
_entity_poly.type
_entity_poly.pdbx_seq_one_letter_code
_entity_poly.pdbx_strand_id
1 'polypeptide(L)'
;MVFPTFRTDHYEKDISDAQLRENLDLLEEKQAEAHLWELTYKKAIVRFYNSRVHPWQVTTGDLVLRKAKVSDPTQTWGKVAPIWEGSYRVVKVVREGTCILVNLDGKQLPRT
;
A
#
# COMPACT_ATOMS: atom_id res chain seq x y z
N MET A 1 -7.04 57.44 21.27
CA MET A 1 -5.60 57.45 21.58
C MET A 1 -5.19 56.00 21.78
N VAL A 2 -4.30 55.45 20.94
CA VAL A 2 -3.82 54.06 21.06
C VAL A 2 -2.48 54.13 21.78
N PHE A 3 -2.36 53.45 22.92
CA PHE A 3 -1.12 53.37 23.66
C PHE A 3 -0.35 52.12 23.24
N PRO A 4 0.96 52.24 22.97
CA PRO A 4 1.77 51.08 22.65
C PRO A 4 1.84 50.13 23.86
N THR A 5 2.01 48.84 23.57
CA THR A 5 2.22 47.83 24.61
C THR A 5 3.69 47.74 24.96
N PHE A 6 4.03 47.25 26.15
CA PHE A 6 5.43 47.08 26.59
C PHE A 6 6.29 46.29 25.58
N ARG A 7 5.69 45.29 24.90
CA ARG A 7 6.36 44.50 23.84
C ARG A 7 6.67 45.33 22.60
N THR A 8 5.84 46.33 22.30
CA THR A 8 6.01 47.25 21.18
C THR A 8 7.03 48.33 21.52
N ASP A 9 7.03 48.84 22.76
CA ASP A 9 7.98 49.86 23.23
C ASP A 9 9.42 49.34 23.32
N HIS A 10 9.60 48.05 23.60
CA HIS A 10 10.92 47.39 23.76
C HIS A 10 11.23 46.41 22.61
N TYR A 11 10.64 46.62 21.44
CA TYR A 11 10.85 45.73 20.30
C TYR A 11 12.22 45.96 19.65
N GLU A 12 13.10 44.97 19.78
CA GLU A 12 14.36 44.91 19.04
C GLU A 12 14.22 43.98 17.83
N LYS A 13 14.12 44.60 16.65
CA LYS A 13 13.90 43.90 15.39
C LYS A 13 14.98 42.87 15.07
N ASP A 14 16.25 43.25 15.21
CA ASP A 14 17.38 42.39 14.82
C ASP A 14 17.46 41.12 15.69
N ILE A 15 17.17 41.23 16.99
CA ILE A 15 17.10 40.06 17.89
C ILE A 15 15.90 39.18 17.54
N SER A 16 14.74 39.78 17.29
CA SER A 16 13.53 39.03 16.90
C SER A 16 13.74 38.28 15.59
N ASP A 17 14.38 38.91 14.59
CA ASP A 17 14.65 38.31 13.29
C ASP A 17 15.70 37.21 13.39
N ALA A 18 16.74 37.38 14.22
CA ALA A 18 17.72 36.34 14.50
C ALA A 18 17.09 35.11 15.19
N GLN A 19 16.29 35.33 16.22
CA GLN A 19 15.56 34.26 16.91
C GLN A 19 14.57 33.54 15.99
N LEU A 20 13.90 34.28 15.09
CA LEU A 20 13.00 33.67 14.12
C LEU A 20 13.75 32.73 13.17
N ARG A 21 14.93 33.13 12.68
CA ARG A 21 15.77 32.28 11.82
C ARG A 21 16.18 30.99 12.52
N GLU A 22 16.70 31.09 13.74
CA GLU A 22 17.07 29.91 14.53
C GLU A 22 15.88 28.96 14.75
N ASN A 23 14.70 29.51 15.05
CA ASN A 23 13.49 28.70 15.21
C ASN A 23 13.07 27.99 13.90
N LEU A 24 13.25 28.64 12.75
CA LEU A 24 12.96 28.05 11.45
C LEU A 24 13.94 26.92 11.12
N ASP A 25 15.23 27.12 11.37
CA ASP A 25 16.26 26.09 11.16
C ASP A 25 15.97 24.85 12.04
N LEU A 26 15.67 25.05 13.33
CA LEU A 26 15.28 23.96 14.23
C LEU A 26 14.03 23.22 13.76
N LEU A 27 13.06 23.95 13.21
CA LEU A 27 11.83 23.35 12.69
C LEU A 27 12.10 22.52 11.43
N GLU A 28 12.96 23.00 10.53
CA GLU A 28 13.39 22.27 9.35
C GLU A 28 14.13 20.97 9.74
N GLU A 29 15.05 21.02 10.70
CA GLU A 29 15.74 19.84 11.23
C GLU A 29 14.75 18.81 11.79
N LYS A 30 13.75 19.26 12.56
CA LYS A 30 12.73 18.39 13.13
C LYS A 30 11.84 17.76 12.06
N GLN A 31 11.51 18.50 11.02
CA GLN A 31 10.77 17.96 9.87
C GLN A 31 11.59 16.91 9.13
N ALA A 32 12.87 17.18 8.87
CA ALA A 32 13.76 16.22 8.23
C ALA A 32 13.91 14.93 9.05
N GLU A 33 14.07 15.05 10.37
CA GLU A 33 14.12 13.92 11.29
C GLU A 33 12.81 13.10 11.23
N ALA A 34 11.66 13.75 11.31
CA ALA A 34 10.35 13.09 11.22
C ALA A 34 10.16 12.37 9.87
N HIS A 35 10.57 12.99 8.77
CA HIS A 35 10.53 12.36 7.44
C HIS A 35 11.44 11.14 7.34
N LEU A 36 12.63 11.18 7.93
CA LEU A 36 13.53 10.02 7.96
C LEU A 36 12.91 8.85 8.74
N TRP A 37 12.30 9.13 9.89
CA TRP A 37 11.56 8.13 10.67
C TRP A 37 10.40 7.54 9.88
N GLU A 38 9.61 8.37 9.20
CA GLU A 38 8.49 7.94 8.37
C GLU A 38 8.96 6.99 7.25
N LEU A 39 10.00 7.36 6.51
CA LEU A 39 10.58 6.54 5.44
C LEU A 39 11.11 5.21 5.99
N THR A 40 11.80 5.25 7.13
CA THR A 40 12.36 4.07 7.78
C THR A 40 11.25 3.12 8.22
N TYR A 41 10.19 3.66 8.84
CA TYR A 41 9.04 2.90 9.29
C TYR A 41 8.29 2.27 8.12
N LYS A 42 8.00 3.04 7.05
CA LYS A 42 7.39 2.51 5.82
C LYS A 42 8.22 1.38 5.21
N LYS A 43 9.55 1.55 5.14
CA LYS A 43 10.47 0.52 4.62
C LYS A 43 10.44 -0.75 5.48
N ALA A 44 10.41 -0.61 6.80
CA ALA A 44 10.33 -1.74 7.72
C ALA A 44 9.01 -2.51 7.56
N ILE A 45 7.89 -1.81 7.43
CA ILE A 45 6.57 -2.39 7.14
C ILE A 45 6.60 -3.17 5.84
N VAL A 46 7.05 -2.55 4.75
CA VAL A 46 7.10 -3.20 3.42
C VAL A 46 7.95 -4.46 3.49
N ARG A 47 9.12 -4.41 4.14
CA ARG A 47 9.98 -5.58 4.33
C ARG A 47 9.30 -6.70 5.13
N PHE A 48 8.59 -6.34 6.21
CA PHE A 48 7.91 -7.31 7.07
C PHE A 48 6.74 -8.02 6.37
N TYR A 49 5.95 -7.30 5.57
CA TYR A 49 4.86 -7.91 4.82
C TYR A 49 5.38 -8.70 3.61
N ASN A 50 6.34 -8.14 2.86
CA ASN A 50 6.90 -8.82 1.68
C ASN A 50 7.67 -10.09 2.03
N SER A 51 8.29 -10.19 3.22
CA SER A 51 8.99 -11.42 3.64
C SER A 51 8.05 -12.61 3.83
N ARG A 52 6.75 -12.38 4.02
CA ARG A 52 5.73 -13.43 4.12
C ARG A 52 5.14 -13.82 2.77
N VAL A 53 5.32 -12.98 1.75
CA VAL A 53 4.87 -13.27 0.39
C VAL A 53 5.86 -14.23 -0.25
N HIS A 54 5.43 -15.46 -0.46
CA HIS A 54 6.18 -16.43 -1.23
C HIS A 54 5.78 -16.27 -2.70
N PRO A 55 6.72 -15.95 -3.61
CA PRO A 55 6.42 -15.88 -5.03
C PRO A 55 5.91 -17.25 -5.51
N TRP A 56 4.62 -17.33 -5.81
CA TRP A 56 4.04 -18.53 -6.38
C TRP A 56 4.26 -18.49 -7.90
N GLN A 57 5.22 -19.27 -8.37
CA GLN A 57 5.40 -19.52 -9.79
C GLN A 57 4.41 -20.60 -10.24
N VAL A 58 3.44 -20.20 -11.05
CA VAL A 58 2.48 -21.11 -11.69
C VAL A 58 3.02 -21.46 -13.06
N THR A 59 3.07 -22.74 -13.37
CA THR A 59 3.53 -23.26 -14.65
C THR A 59 2.39 -23.93 -15.42
N THR A 60 2.62 -24.20 -16.70
CA THR A 60 1.63 -24.89 -17.53
C THR A 60 1.51 -26.34 -17.07
N GLY A 61 0.27 -26.80 -16.84
CA GLY A 61 -0.03 -28.13 -16.32
C GLY A 61 -0.40 -28.16 -14.83
N ASP A 62 -0.04 -27.11 -14.08
CA ASP A 62 -0.35 -27.02 -12.65
C ASP A 62 -1.86 -26.95 -12.39
N LEU A 63 -2.27 -27.54 -11.27
CA LEU A 63 -3.62 -27.44 -10.76
C LEU A 63 -3.74 -26.26 -9.79
N VAL A 64 -4.73 -25.40 -10.02
CA VAL A 64 -4.98 -24.20 -9.22
C VAL A 64 -6.46 -24.09 -8.86
N LEU A 65 -6.73 -23.50 -7.71
CA LEU A 65 -8.08 -23.11 -7.30
C LEU A 65 -8.36 -21.69 -7.79
N ARG A 66 -9.59 -21.42 -8.24
CA ARG A 66 -10.01 -20.07 -8.61
C ARG A 66 -10.74 -19.42 -7.44
N LYS A 67 -10.59 -18.12 -7.24
CA LYS A 67 -11.37 -17.41 -6.22
C LYS A 67 -12.82 -17.29 -6.70
N ALA A 68 -13.78 -17.79 -5.93
CA ALA A 68 -15.18 -17.91 -6.33
C ALA A 68 -15.82 -16.58 -6.75
N LYS A 69 -15.43 -15.48 -6.10
CA LYS A 69 -15.88 -14.11 -6.44
C LYS A 69 -15.54 -13.68 -7.88
N VAL A 70 -14.53 -14.29 -8.51
CA VAL A 70 -14.18 -13.99 -9.91
C VAL A 70 -15.18 -14.66 -10.87
N SER A 71 -15.77 -15.78 -10.49
CA SER A 71 -16.73 -16.53 -11.31
C SER A 71 -18.17 -16.10 -11.08
N ASP A 72 -18.54 -15.81 -9.83
CA ASP A 72 -19.82 -15.22 -9.46
C ASP A 72 -19.60 -13.92 -8.66
N PRO A 73 -19.49 -12.77 -9.35
CA PRO A 73 -19.30 -11.47 -8.70
C PRO A 73 -20.49 -11.06 -7.82
N THR A 74 -21.70 -11.54 -8.14
CA THR A 74 -22.94 -11.28 -7.41
C THR A 74 -23.04 -12.03 -6.07
N GLN A 75 -22.10 -12.95 -5.79
CA GLN A 75 -22.00 -13.72 -4.54
C GLN A 75 -23.35 -14.33 -4.14
N THR A 76 -24.00 -14.98 -5.10
CA THR A 76 -25.35 -15.56 -4.92
C THR A 76 -25.40 -16.65 -3.85
N TRP A 77 -24.23 -17.20 -3.49
CA TRP A 77 -24.06 -18.31 -2.55
C TRP A 77 -24.09 -17.89 -1.07
N GLY A 78 -24.26 -16.60 -0.77
CA GLY A 78 -24.39 -16.09 0.60
C GLY A 78 -23.07 -16.06 1.40
N LYS A 79 -23.19 -15.83 2.71
CA LYS A 79 -22.03 -15.58 3.60
C LYS A 79 -21.18 -16.83 3.89
N VAL A 80 -21.75 -18.03 3.75
CA VAL A 80 -21.12 -19.31 4.11
C VAL A 80 -20.58 -20.06 2.88
N ALA A 81 -20.60 -19.42 1.72
CA ALA A 81 -20.05 -20.00 0.50
C ALA A 81 -18.52 -20.20 0.58
N PRO A 82 -17.98 -21.23 -0.08
CA PRO A 82 -16.54 -21.36 -0.26
C PRO A 82 -15.93 -20.12 -0.96
N ILE A 83 -14.80 -19.65 -0.45
CA ILE A 83 -14.07 -18.49 -1.03
C ILE A 83 -13.29 -18.89 -2.30
N TRP A 84 -12.95 -20.18 -2.38
CA TRP A 84 -12.26 -20.80 -3.50
C TRP A 84 -13.17 -21.84 -4.13
N GLU A 85 -13.12 -21.93 -5.45
CA GLU A 85 -13.89 -22.87 -6.26
C GLU A 85 -12.98 -23.69 -7.17
N GLY A 86 -13.48 -24.88 -7.50
CA GLY A 86 -12.99 -25.71 -8.59
C GLY A 86 -11.54 -26.15 -8.49
N SER A 87 -11.16 -27.12 -9.31
CA SER A 87 -9.75 -27.41 -9.60
C SER A 87 -9.57 -27.20 -11.09
N TYR A 88 -8.69 -26.29 -11.47
CA TYR A 88 -8.45 -25.93 -12.86
C TYR A 88 -7.02 -26.23 -13.22
N ARG A 89 -6.80 -26.69 -14.45
CA ARG A 89 -5.47 -26.85 -15.01
C ARG A 89 -5.06 -25.59 -15.76
N VAL A 90 -3.83 -25.15 -15.53
CA VAL A 90 -3.23 -24.04 -16.26
C VAL A 90 -2.81 -24.52 -17.63
N VAL A 91 -3.37 -23.95 -18.69
CA VAL A 91 -3.01 -24.29 -20.08
C VAL A 91 -1.95 -23.36 -20.63
N LYS A 92 -1.96 -22.11 -20.18
CA LYS A 92 -0.98 -21.12 -20.61
C LYS A 92 -0.83 -20.03 -19.57
N VAL A 93 0.41 -19.75 -19.20
CA VAL A 93 0.76 -18.54 -18.45
C VAL A 93 0.97 -17.41 -19.45
N VAL A 94 0.18 -16.34 -19.33
CA VAL A 94 0.26 -15.20 -20.26
C VAL A 94 1.26 -14.17 -19.73
N ARG A 95 1.19 -13.89 -18.43
CA ARG A 95 2.07 -13.00 -17.66
C ARG A 95 2.10 -13.52 -16.22
N GLU A 96 3.05 -13.06 -15.41
CA GLU A 96 3.02 -13.32 -13.97
C GLU A 96 1.66 -12.90 -13.37
N GLY A 97 1.00 -13.82 -12.67
CA GLY A 97 -0.34 -13.62 -12.11
C GLY A 97 -1.51 -13.73 -13.09
N THR A 98 -1.28 -13.92 -14.40
CA THR A 98 -2.35 -14.07 -15.41
C THR A 98 -2.22 -15.37 -16.18
N CYS A 99 -3.17 -16.29 -15.97
CA CYS A 99 -3.18 -17.62 -16.57
C CYS A 99 -4.49 -17.90 -17.31
N ILE A 100 -4.40 -18.74 -18.35
CA ILE A 100 -5.56 -19.35 -19.00
C ILE A 100 -5.82 -20.70 -18.33
N LEU A 101 -7.06 -20.89 -17.88
CA LEU A 101 -7.49 -22.03 -17.10
C LEU A 101 -8.47 -22.90 -17.89
N VAL A 102 -8.38 -24.21 -17.69
CA VAL A 102 -9.31 -25.21 -18.22
C VAL A 102 -9.83 -26.05 -17.06
N ASN A 103 -11.14 -26.36 -17.09
CA ASN A 103 -11.76 -27.28 -16.14
C ASN A 103 -11.21 -28.70 -16.35
N LEU A 104 -11.37 -29.57 -15.36
CA LEU A 104 -10.98 -30.98 -15.50
C LEU A 104 -11.64 -31.69 -16.70
N ASP A 105 -12.82 -31.21 -17.13
CA ASP A 105 -13.55 -31.70 -18.31
C ASP A 105 -13.03 -31.15 -19.66
N GLY A 106 -11.91 -30.43 -19.67
CA GLY A 106 -11.29 -29.90 -20.89
C GLY A 106 -11.92 -28.61 -21.44
N LYS A 107 -12.97 -28.07 -20.80
CA LYS A 107 -13.59 -26.80 -21.20
C LYS A 107 -12.76 -25.61 -20.71
N GLN A 108 -12.42 -24.70 -21.62
CA GLN A 108 -11.72 -23.47 -21.30
C GLN A 108 -12.65 -22.48 -20.59
N LEU A 109 -12.15 -21.87 -19.52
CA LEU A 109 -12.88 -20.82 -18.84
C LEU A 109 -12.88 -19.53 -19.67
N PRO A 110 -14.02 -18.83 -19.75
CA PRO A 110 -14.07 -17.52 -20.38
C PRO A 110 -13.13 -16.56 -19.63
N ARG A 111 -12.46 -15.70 -20.40
CA ARG A 111 -11.58 -14.68 -19.85
C ARG A 111 -12.45 -13.59 -19.21
N THR A 112 -12.37 -13.46 -17.89
CA THR A 112 -12.97 -12.36 -17.12
C THR A 112 -11.97 -11.22 -17.00
#